data_AF-A0A2L2N241-F1
#
_entry.id   AF-A0A2L2N241-F1
#
_cell.length_a   1.000
_cell.length_b   1.000
_cell.length_c   1.000
_cell.angle_alpha   90.00
_cell.angle_beta   90.00
_cell.angle_gamma   90.00
#
_symmetry.space_group_name_H-M   'P 1'
#
loop_
_entity.id
_entity.type
_entity.pdbx_description
1 polymer ?
#
loop_
_entity_poly.entity_id
_entity_poly.type
_entity_poly.pdbx_seq_one_letter_code
_entity_poly.pdbx_strand_id
1 'polypeptide(L)'
;MIRRRSTPWIHKWSRPLIAAIAGCGALITGYLTIEKLTGGSAACVAEAGAKGCNDVLSSPWATVLGQPLALFGLLAYISMAILALAPLVFNSGENNSRKQLENLTWWLLLVGAIAMSVFSGYLMYVLASQIKAICPYCIGSALFSVSLLVLTIMGRTWEDIGQILFTAIIVGMVTLIGTLGVYAGVNQSNVTPGTPGQPVKITFNSKGDPNPAFGWEVTTTSGEAEIALASHLAKIGAKEYSAYWCPHCHEQKMLFGKEAEEIINKDVKVECAPEGLNAQTELCKSAKIEGFPTWIVNGKSYSGVQNLEELAKVSGYTGSRNFKYFK
;
A
#
# COMPACT_ATOMS: atom_id res chain seq x y z
N MET A 1 -15.50 40.20 -40.63
CA MET A 1 -15.65 38.72 -40.66
C MET A 1 -14.96 38.12 -39.44
N ILE A 2 -15.73 37.75 -38.41
CA ILE A 2 -15.20 37.05 -37.23
C ILE A 2 -14.94 35.60 -37.67
N ARG A 3 -13.68 35.25 -37.88
CA ARG A 3 -13.26 33.88 -38.21
C ARG A 3 -13.59 33.01 -37.00
N ARG A 4 -14.67 32.21 -37.06
CA ARG A 4 -14.97 31.16 -36.06
C ARG A 4 -13.73 30.25 -36.00
N ARG A 5 -12.87 30.44 -35.00
CA ARG A 5 -11.81 29.48 -34.68
C ARG A 5 -12.52 28.18 -34.33
N SER A 6 -12.43 27.19 -35.21
CA SER A 6 -12.85 25.81 -34.89
C SER A 6 -12.15 25.42 -33.60
N THR A 7 -12.91 25.02 -32.58
CA THR A 7 -12.35 24.48 -31.33
C THR A 7 -11.32 23.41 -31.71
N PRO A 8 -10.03 23.58 -31.35
CA PRO A 8 -9.00 22.60 -31.69
C PRO A 8 -9.45 21.19 -31.29
N TRP A 9 -9.17 20.20 -32.13
CA TRP A 9 -9.58 18.80 -31.93
C TRP A 9 -9.24 18.26 -30.53
N ILE A 10 -8.14 18.75 -29.95
CA ILE A 10 -7.67 18.43 -28.60
C ILE A 10 -8.71 18.78 -27.50
N HIS A 11 -9.50 19.85 -27.65
CA HIS A 11 -10.49 20.26 -26.64
C HIS A 11 -11.73 19.37 -26.64
N LYS A 12 -12.05 18.75 -27.78
CA LYS A 12 -13.19 17.84 -27.88
C LYS A 12 -12.88 16.46 -27.29
N TRP A 13 -11.64 16.00 -27.47
CA TRP A 13 -11.20 14.68 -27.04
C TRP A 13 -10.54 14.64 -25.67
N SER A 14 -10.17 15.79 -25.09
CA SER A 14 -9.52 15.86 -23.78
C SER A 14 -10.35 15.20 -22.66
N ARG A 15 -11.63 15.56 -22.52
CA ARG A 15 -12.52 14.98 -21.49
C ARG A 15 -12.68 13.45 -21.59
N PRO A 16 -13.03 12.85 -22.76
CA PRO A 16 -13.14 11.41 -22.85
C PRO A 16 -11.79 10.69 -22.64
N LEU A 17 -10.67 11.29 -23.07
CA LEU A 17 -9.34 10.74 -22.79
C LEU A 17 -9.00 10.76 -21.29
N ILE A 18 -9.28 11.88 -20.61
CA ILE A 18 -9.14 12.00 -19.15
C ILE A 18 -9.98 10.94 -18.45
N ALA A 19 -11.24 10.74 -18.86
CA ALA A 19 -12.11 9.72 -18.28
C ALA A 19 -11.58 8.30 -18.51
N ALA A 20 -11.04 8.00 -19.70
CA ALA A 20 -10.48 6.69 -20.02
C ALA A 20 -9.22 6.38 -19.19
N ILE A 21 -8.30 7.35 -19.07
CA ILE A 21 -7.08 7.21 -18.25
C ILE A 21 -7.45 7.08 -16.77
N ALA A 22 -8.39 7.90 -16.29
CA ALA A 22 -8.87 7.83 -14.91
C ALA A 22 -9.54 6.47 -14.62
N GLY A 23 -10.31 5.92 -15.58
CA GLY A 23 -10.86 4.58 -15.48
C GLY A 23 -9.79 3.49 -15.36
N CYS A 24 -8.73 3.55 -16.19
CA CYS A 24 -7.60 2.63 -16.09
C CYS A 24 -6.85 2.75 -14.75
N GLY A 25 -6.63 3.99 -14.28
CA GLY A 25 -6.07 4.27 -12.97
C GLY A 25 -6.91 3.68 -11.84
N ALA A 26 -8.24 3.85 -11.90
CA ALA A 26 -9.18 3.28 -10.94
C ALA A 26 -9.11 1.76 -10.90
N LEU A 27 -9.04 1.08 -12.06
CA LEU A 27 -8.89 -0.38 -12.12
C LEU A 27 -7.61 -0.86 -11.44
N ILE A 28 -6.48 -0.20 -11.71
CA ILE A 28 -5.19 -0.56 -11.09
C ILE A 28 -5.24 -0.35 -9.58
N THR A 29 -5.68 0.83 -9.12
CA THR A 29 -5.75 1.11 -7.69
C THR A 29 -6.78 0.22 -6.99
N GLY A 30 -7.90 -0.10 -7.65
CA GLY A 30 -8.91 -1.01 -7.12
C GLY A 30 -8.37 -2.43 -6.95
N TYR A 31 -7.62 -2.92 -7.94
CA TYR A 31 -6.91 -4.20 -7.83
C TYR A 31 -5.97 -4.22 -6.62
N LEU A 32 -5.09 -3.22 -6.48
CA LEU A 32 -4.16 -3.15 -5.36
C LEU A 32 -4.86 -3.00 -4.00
N THR A 33 -6.00 -2.31 -3.95
CA THR A 33 -6.82 -2.22 -2.74
C THR A 33 -7.35 -3.59 -2.32
N ILE A 34 -7.85 -4.38 -3.27
CA ILE A 34 -8.36 -5.73 -3.00
C ILE A 34 -7.22 -6.60 -2.47
N GLU A 35 -6.10 -6.67 -3.17
CA GLU A 35 -4.94 -7.49 -2.75
C GLU A 35 -4.48 -7.15 -1.32
N LYS A 36 -4.38 -5.86 -1.00
CA LYS A 36 -3.98 -5.42 0.35
C LYS A 36 -5.01 -5.78 1.42
N LEU A 37 -6.30 -5.76 1.12
CA LEU A 37 -7.36 -6.09 2.08
C LEU A 37 -7.54 -7.60 2.26
N THR A 38 -7.31 -8.40 1.20
CA THR A 38 -7.42 -9.85 1.25
C THR A 38 -6.14 -10.54 1.71
N GLY A 39 -5.04 -9.79 1.90
CA GLY A 39 -3.72 -10.35 2.19
C GLY A 39 -3.18 -11.19 1.03
N GLY A 40 -3.61 -10.88 -0.20
CA GLY A 40 -3.11 -11.49 -1.41
C GLY A 40 -1.79 -10.87 -1.86
N SER A 41 -1.14 -11.49 -2.84
CA SER A 41 0.09 -10.96 -3.42
C SER A 41 -0.19 -10.33 -4.78
N ALA A 42 0.31 -9.11 -4.96
CA ALA A 42 0.16 -8.42 -6.23
C ALA A 42 0.83 -9.23 -7.35
N ALA A 43 0.04 -9.56 -8.39
CA ALA A 43 0.51 -10.29 -9.56
C ALA A 43 1.52 -9.43 -10.34
N CYS A 44 2.80 -9.54 -10.03
CA CYS A 44 3.87 -8.89 -10.76
C CYS A 44 5.04 -9.85 -10.94
N VAL A 45 5.69 -9.78 -12.10
CA VAL A 45 6.93 -10.52 -12.36
C VAL A 45 8.05 -9.82 -11.58
N ALA A 46 8.24 -10.19 -10.32
CA ALA A 46 9.45 -9.80 -9.60
C ALA A 46 10.60 -10.65 -10.16
N GLU A 47 11.64 -10.00 -10.68
CA GLU A 47 12.88 -10.70 -11.02
C GLU A 47 13.45 -11.35 -9.75
N ALA A 48 13.98 -12.56 -9.87
CA ALA A 48 14.55 -13.28 -8.74
C ALA A 48 15.68 -12.44 -8.11
N GLY A 49 15.47 -11.97 -6.86
CA GLY A 49 16.44 -11.16 -6.12
C GLY A 49 16.13 -9.66 -6.01
N ALA A 50 15.05 -9.15 -6.63
CA ALA A 50 14.66 -7.73 -6.53
C ALA A 50 13.37 -7.53 -5.71
N LYS A 51 13.34 -6.47 -4.89
CA LYS A 51 12.12 -6.05 -4.16
C LYS A 51 11.02 -5.63 -5.15
N GLY A 52 9.81 -6.15 -4.96
CA GLY A 52 8.68 -6.02 -5.88
C GLY A 52 7.50 -5.20 -5.35
N CYS A 53 6.34 -5.27 -6.02
CA CYS A 53 5.13 -4.56 -5.59
C CYS A 53 4.63 -4.98 -4.21
N ASN A 54 4.85 -6.24 -3.82
CA ASN A 54 4.41 -6.71 -2.51
C ASN A 54 5.18 -6.02 -1.37
N ASP A 55 6.48 -5.74 -1.56
CA ASP A 55 7.28 -4.97 -0.60
C ASP A 55 6.77 -3.55 -0.45
N VAL A 56 6.34 -2.94 -1.56
CA VAL A 56 5.74 -1.61 -1.57
C VAL A 56 4.41 -1.62 -0.82
N LEU A 57 3.52 -2.58 -1.09
CA LEU A 57 2.21 -2.69 -0.44
C LEU A 57 2.31 -3.02 1.06
N SER A 58 3.38 -3.71 1.45
CA SER A 58 3.68 -4.06 2.85
C SER A 58 4.38 -2.92 3.60
N SER A 59 4.90 -1.93 2.88
CA SER A 59 5.61 -0.81 3.48
C SER A 59 4.67 0.13 4.26
N PRO A 60 5.19 0.92 5.21
CA PRO A 60 4.36 1.82 5.99
C PRO A 60 3.79 2.98 5.17
N TRP A 61 4.39 3.29 4.02
CA TRP A 61 3.86 4.30 3.09
C TRP A 61 2.58 3.84 2.38
N ALA A 62 2.30 2.53 2.36
CA ALA A 62 1.11 2.00 1.70
C ALA A 62 -0.15 2.08 2.58
N THR A 63 -0.10 2.71 3.76
CA THR A 63 -1.28 3.03 4.57
C THR A 63 -1.36 4.52 4.87
N VAL A 64 -2.59 5.05 4.91
CA VAL A 64 -2.91 6.42 5.30
C VAL A 64 -4.06 6.35 6.28
N LEU A 65 -3.89 6.89 7.49
CA LEU A 65 -4.90 6.85 8.57
C LEU A 65 -5.41 5.42 8.88
N GLY A 66 -4.53 4.42 8.76
CA GLY A 66 -4.87 3.01 8.97
C GLY A 66 -5.60 2.32 7.81
N GLN A 67 -5.90 3.04 6.72
CA GLN A 67 -6.54 2.49 5.52
C GLN A 67 -5.52 2.33 4.37
N PRO A 68 -5.74 1.39 3.42
CA PRO A 68 -4.86 1.22 2.27
C PRO A 68 -4.74 2.51 1.45
N LEU A 69 -3.52 2.92 1.13
CA LEU A 69 -3.28 4.09 0.27
C LEU A 69 -3.95 3.93 -1.10
N ALA A 70 -3.96 2.71 -1.64
CA ALA A 70 -4.60 2.37 -2.90
C ALA A 70 -6.10 2.73 -2.92
N LEU A 71 -6.79 2.67 -1.77
CA LEU A 71 -8.20 3.07 -1.65
C LEU A 71 -8.39 4.57 -1.93
N PHE A 72 -7.50 5.41 -1.39
CA PHE A 72 -7.53 6.85 -1.68
C PHE A 72 -7.19 7.14 -3.14
N GLY A 73 -6.27 6.37 -3.73
CA GLY A 73 -6.00 6.41 -5.17
C GLY A 73 -7.23 6.08 -6.01
N LEU A 74 -7.96 5.02 -5.65
CA LEU A 74 -9.21 4.62 -6.31
C LEU A 74 -10.26 5.74 -6.27
N LEU A 75 -10.47 6.33 -5.08
CA LEU A 75 -11.40 7.45 -4.92
C LEU A 75 -10.98 8.67 -5.75
N ALA A 76 -9.68 8.98 -5.78
CA ALA A 76 -9.15 10.07 -6.58
C ALA A 76 -9.40 9.83 -8.08
N TYR A 77 -9.09 8.65 -8.61
CA TYR A 77 -9.33 8.33 -10.01
C TYR A 77 -10.82 8.31 -10.37
N ILE A 78 -11.68 7.76 -9.52
CA ILE A 78 -13.15 7.81 -9.72
C ILE A 78 -13.64 9.26 -9.76
N SER A 79 -13.18 10.11 -8.85
CA SER A 79 -13.59 11.52 -8.82
C SER A 79 -13.15 12.26 -10.10
N MET A 80 -11.94 12.01 -10.61
CA MET A 80 -11.46 12.55 -11.88
C MET A 80 -12.32 12.08 -13.06
N ALA A 81 -12.70 10.79 -13.09
CA ALA A 81 -13.58 10.25 -14.13
C ALA A 81 -14.97 10.91 -14.09
N ILE A 82 -15.56 11.09 -12.90
CA ILE A 82 -16.85 11.75 -12.71
C ILE A 82 -16.77 13.21 -13.17
N LEU A 83 -15.74 13.96 -12.77
CA LEU A 83 -15.57 15.37 -13.16
C LEU A 83 -15.36 15.53 -14.68
N ALA A 84 -14.72 14.56 -15.32
CA ALA A 84 -14.56 14.53 -16.78
C ALA A 84 -15.88 14.30 -17.51
N LEU A 85 -16.71 13.36 -17.02
CA LEU A 85 -17.97 12.93 -17.64
C LEU A 85 -19.18 13.79 -17.26
N ALA A 86 -19.18 14.46 -16.11
CA ALA A 86 -20.36 15.17 -15.60
C ALA A 86 -20.95 16.19 -16.60
N PRO A 87 -20.17 17.05 -17.28
CA PRO A 87 -20.74 17.98 -18.27
C PRO A 87 -21.22 17.31 -19.58
N LEU A 88 -20.83 16.06 -19.84
CA LEU A 88 -21.28 15.29 -21.00
C LEU A 88 -22.64 14.64 -20.73
N VAL A 89 -22.87 14.19 -19.49
CA VAL A 89 -24.11 13.50 -19.09
C VAL A 89 -25.20 14.50 -18.68
N PHE A 90 -24.85 15.56 -17.95
CA PHE A 90 -25.79 16.59 -17.53
C PHE A 90 -26.00 17.62 -18.64
N ASN A 91 -26.82 17.24 -19.62
CA ASN A 91 -27.26 18.13 -20.70
C ASN A 91 -28.42 19.03 -20.20
N SER A 92 -28.16 19.89 -19.22
CA SER A 92 -29.14 20.89 -18.79
C SER A 92 -29.37 21.88 -19.94
N GLY A 93 -30.62 22.00 -20.41
CA GLY A 93 -31.02 22.83 -21.55
C GLY A 93 -30.73 24.33 -21.42
N GLU A 94 -30.22 24.78 -20.27
CA GLU A 94 -29.85 26.15 -20.00
C GLU A 94 -28.34 26.38 -20.23
N ASN A 95 -28.03 27.18 -21.27
CA ASN A 95 -26.66 27.41 -21.76
C ASN A 95 -25.72 28.06 -20.72
N ASN A 96 -26.27 28.77 -19.73
CA ASN A 96 -25.48 29.46 -18.70
C ASN A 96 -24.98 28.49 -17.61
N SER A 97 -25.89 27.65 -17.08
CA SER A 97 -25.59 26.61 -16.09
C SER A 97 -24.59 25.59 -16.60
N ARG A 98 -24.66 25.23 -17.90
CA ARG A 98 -23.71 24.33 -18.55
C ARG A 98 -22.29 24.91 -18.57
N LYS A 99 -22.11 26.18 -18.95
CA LYS A 99 -20.80 26.84 -18.96
C LYS A 99 -20.20 26.95 -17.56
N GLN A 100 -21.02 27.26 -16.57
CA GLN A 100 -20.57 27.32 -15.17
C GLN A 100 -20.10 25.95 -14.68
N LEU A 101 -20.84 24.88 -14.98
CA LEU A 101 -20.46 23.50 -14.65
C LEU A 101 -19.19 23.07 -15.39
N GLU A 102 -19.05 23.39 -16.68
CA GLU A 102 -17.84 23.11 -17.46
C GLU A 102 -16.61 23.83 -16.90
N ASN A 103 -16.75 25.07 -16.43
CA ASN A 103 -15.67 25.84 -15.80
C ASN A 103 -15.28 25.27 -14.43
N LEU A 104 -16.28 24.98 -13.58
CA LEU A 104 -16.06 24.42 -12.26
C LEU A 104 -15.39 23.06 -12.33
N THR A 105 -15.93 22.15 -13.15
CA THR A 105 -15.36 20.80 -13.33
C THR A 105 -13.95 20.85 -13.89
N TRP A 106 -13.65 21.77 -14.82
CA TRP A 106 -12.29 21.90 -15.36
C TRP A 106 -11.30 22.43 -14.33
N TRP A 107 -11.73 23.40 -13.51
CA TRP A 107 -10.90 23.92 -12.43
C TRP A 107 -10.60 22.83 -11.39
N LEU A 108 -11.61 22.03 -11.01
CA LEU A 108 -11.43 20.89 -10.11
C LEU A 108 -10.53 19.80 -10.71
N LEU A 109 -10.66 19.50 -12.01
CA LEU A 109 -9.75 18.58 -12.71
C LEU A 109 -8.30 19.08 -12.64
N LEU A 110 -8.06 20.38 -12.80
CA LEU A 110 -6.71 20.94 -12.70
C LEU A 110 -6.15 20.76 -11.29
N VAL A 111 -6.90 21.16 -10.26
CA VAL A 111 -6.50 21.01 -8.86
C VAL A 111 -6.23 19.55 -8.53
N GLY A 112 -7.14 18.64 -8.92
CA GLY A 112 -6.98 17.20 -8.71
C GLY A 112 -5.76 16.63 -9.42
N ALA A 113 -5.54 16.96 -10.69
CA ALA A 113 -4.41 16.44 -11.46
C ALA A 113 -3.06 16.93 -10.92
N ILE A 114 -2.97 18.17 -10.45
CA ILE A 114 -1.77 18.72 -9.81
C ILE A 114 -1.50 17.98 -8.50
N ALA A 115 -2.51 17.88 -7.62
CA ALA A 115 -2.38 17.18 -6.34
C ALA A 115 -1.94 15.72 -6.54
N MET A 116 -2.60 14.99 -7.45
CA MET A 116 -2.25 13.61 -7.77
C MET A 116 -0.84 13.46 -8.31
N SER A 117 -0.40 14.36 -9.20
CA SER A 117 0.95 14.32 -9.78
C SER A 117 2.03 14.61 -8.74
N VAL A 118 1.82 15.61 -7.87
CA VAL A 118 2.77 15.96 -6.79
C VAL A 118 2.86 14.82 -5.78
N PHE A 119 1.72 14.29 -5.34
CA PHE A 119 1.67 13.15 -4.42
C PHE A 119 2.33 11.91 -5.03
N SER A 120 2.03 11.60 -6.29
CA SER A 120 2.67 10.48 -6.98
C SER A 120 4.18 10.68 -7.16
N GLY A 121 4.64 11.90 -7.39
CA GLY A 121 6.06 12.24 -7.44
C GLY A 121 6.77 11.95 -6.10
N TYR A 122 6.14 12.30 -4.98
CA TYR A 122 6.65 11.95 -3.65
C TYR A 122 6.76 10.44 -3.45
N LEU A 123 5.73 9.67 -3.80
CA LEU A 123 5.78 8.21 -3.68
C LEU A 123 6.85 7.58 -4.58
N MET A 124 7.03 8.11 -5.80
CA MET A 124 8.11 7.67 -6.69
C MET A 124 9.50 7.97 -6.09
N TYR A 125 9.66 9.11 -5.42
CA TYR A 125 10.88 9.41 -4.67
C TYR A 125 11.11 8.42 -3.52
N VAL A 126 10.07 8.07 -2.75
CA VAL A 126 10.16 7.07 -1.67
C VAL A 126 10.52 5.68 -2.21
N LEU A 127 9.91 5.28 -3.33
CA LEU A 127 10.20 4.02 -4.01
C LEU A 127 11.67 3.91 -4.41
N ALA A 128 12.23 4.98 -4.98
CA ALA A 128 13.61 5.01 -5.45
C ALA A 128 14.64 5.11 -4.30
N SER A 129 14.33 5.86 -3.24
CA SER A 129 15.31 6.18 -2.19
C SER A 129 15.22 5.27 -0.96
N GLN A 130 14.00 5.00 -0.48
CA GLN A 130 13.77 4.31 0.79
C GLN A 130 13.50 2.81 0.59
N ILE A 131 12.55 2.47 -0.28
CA ILE A 131 12.10 1.08 -0.43
C ILE A 131 13.05 0.30 -1.35
N LYS A 132 13.61 0.97 -2.37
CA LYS A 132 14.47 0.39 -3.41
C LYS A 132 13.78 -0.83 -4.07
N ALA A 133 12.51 -0.66 -4.39
CA ALA A 133 11.66 -1.69 -5.01
C ALA A 133 11.11 -1.20 -6.35
N ILE A 134 10.93 -2.14 -7.28
CA ILE A 134 10.32 -1.86 -8.58
C ILE A 134 8.87 -2.35 -8.52
N CYS A 135 7.92 -1.41 -8.62
CA CYS A 135 6.52 -1.76 -8.73
C CYS A 135 5.89 -1.19 -10.01
N PRO A 136 5.63 -2.04 -11.04
CA PRO A 136 5.01 -1.62 -12.29
C PRO A 136 3.65 -0.94 -12.11
N TYR A 137 2.84 -1.37 -11.15
CA TYR A 137 1.54 -0.75 -10.88
C TYR A 137 1.67 0.69 -10.36
N CYS A 138 2.62 0.95 -9.45
CA CYS A 138 2.89 2.29 -8.95
C CYS A 138 3.43 3.21 -10.05
N ILE A 139 4.34 2.70 -10.89
CA ILE A 139 4.88 3.43 -12.05
C ILE A 139 3.75 3.75 -13.05
N GLY A 140 2.88 2.77 -13.35
CA GLY A 140 1.72 2.97 -14.19
C GLY A 140 0.79 4.07 -13.66
N SER A 141 0.48 4.04 -12.36
CA SER A 141 -0.30 5.11 -11.72
C SER A 141 0.40 6.47 -11.79
N ALA A 142 1.73 6.53 -11.63
CA ALA A 142 2.49 7.77 -11.78
C ALA A 142 2.37 8.33 -13.21
N LEU A 143 2.52 7.47 -14.23
CA LEU A 143 2.35 7.87 -15.62
C LEU A 143 0.92 8.35 -15.92
N PHE A 144 -0.10 7.70 -15.36
CA PHE A 144 -1.48 8.13 -15.53
C PHE A 144 -1.75 9.49 -14.88
N SER A 145 -1.27 9.74 -13.66
CA SER A 145 -1.43 11.05 -13.00
C SER A 145 -0.77 12.20 -13.78
N VAL A 146 0.46 11.99 -14.27
CA VAL A 146 1.16 12.97 -15.13
C VAL A 146 0.42 13.18 -16.45
N SER A 147 -0.09 12.11 -17.06
CA SER A 147 -0.87 12.21 -18.30
C SER A 147 -2.16 13.00 -18.10
N LEU A 148 -2.86 12.80 -16.97
CA LEU A 148 -4.05 13.59 -16.62
C LEU A 148 -3.71 15.07 -16.46
N LEU A 149 -2.58 15.41 -15.84
CA LEU A 149 -2.12 16.80 -15.70
C LEU A 149 -1.85 17.43 -17.08
N VAL A 150 -1.11 16.75 -17.94
CA VAL A 150 -0.81 17.22 -19.30
C VAL A 150 -2.10 17.44 -20.10
N LEU A 151 -3.03 16.48 -20.09
CA LEU A 151 -4.30 16.61 -20.80
C LEU A 151 -5.19 17.72 -20.23
N THR A 152 -5.13 17.98 -18.92
CA THR A 152 -5.92 19.04 -18.29
C THR A 152 -5.37 20.43 -18.61
N ILE A 153 -4.04 20.57 -18.73
CA ILE A 153 -3.39 21.82 -19.16
C ILE A 153 -3.67 22.08 -20.64
N MET A 154 -3.47 21.08 -21.51
CA MET A 154 -3.64 21.23 -22.97
C MET A 154 -5.11 21.23 -23.42
N GLY A 155 -6.00 20.63 -22.64
CA GLY A 155 -7.39 20.37 -23.01
C GLY A 155 -8.31 21.59 -22.92
N ARG A 156 -7.83 22.76 -22.48
CA ARG A 156 -8.60 24.00 -22.36
C ARG A 156 -7.77 25.23 -22.76
N THR A 157 -8.41 26.19 -23.39
CA THR A 157 -7.82 27.52 -23.61
C THR A 157 -7.90 28.31 -22.31
N TRP A 158 -6.76 28.59 -21.72
CA TRP A 158 -6.65 29.40 -20.52
C TRP A 158 -6.57 30.87 -20.91
N GLU A 159 -7.38 31.71 -20.26
CA GLU A 159 -7.32 33.16 -20.43
C GLU A 159 -6.07 33.72 -19.70
N ASP A 160 -5.78 33.18 -18.50
CA ASP A 160 -4.65 33.61 -17.68
C ASP A 160 -3.72 32.44 -17.31
N ILE A 161 -2.51 32.47 -17.86
CA ILE A 161 -1.43 31.51 -17.51
C ILE A 161 -1.02 31.67 -16.03
N GLY A 162 -1.09 32.90 -15.50
CA GLY A 162 -0.78 33.21 -14.10
C GLY A 162 -1.68 32.45 -13.12
N GLN A 163 -2.96 32.24 -13.47
CA GLN A 163 -3.89 31.48 -12.63
C GLN A 163 -3.47 30.01 -12.50
N ILE A 164 -2.96 29.41 -13.58
CA ILE A 164 -2.47 28.02 -13.57
C ILE A 164 -1.25 27.90 -12.65
N LEU A 165 -0.27 28.79 -12.80
CA LEU A 165 0.95 28.77 -11.99
C LEU A 165 0.64 28.99 -10.51
N PHE A 166 -0.22 29.97 -10.19
CA PHE A 166 -0.60 30.25 -8.80
C PHE A 166 -1.33 29.05 -8.17
N THR A 167 -2.28 28.46 -8.91
CA THR A 167 -2.99 27.26 -8.47
C THR A 167 -2.02 26.09 -8.28
N ALA A 168 -1.06 25.91 -9.19
CA ALA A 168 -0.05 24.85 -9.09
C ALA A 168 0.86 25.00 -7.87
N ILE A 169 1.31 26.22 -7.57
CA ILE A 169 2.14 26.49 -6.39
C ILE A 169 1.36 26.21 -5.11
N ILE A 170 0.14 26.74 -4.98
CA ILE A 170 -0.68 26.56 -3.78
C ILE A 170 -1.01 25.08 -3.57
N VAL A 171 -1.58 24.44 -4.59
CA VAL A 171 -2.02 23.04 -4.49
C VAL A 171 -0.80 22.13 -4.28
N GLY A 172 0.31 22.39 -4.97
CA GLY A 172 1.55 21.65 -4.79
C GLY A 172 2.09 21.77 -3.37
N MET A 173 2.14 22.98 -2.82
CA MET A 173 2.61 23.22 -1.45
C MET A 173 1.70 22.56 -0.42
N VAL A 174 0.38 22.73 -0.53
CA VAL A 174 -0.61 22.12 0.37
C VAL A 174 -0.52 20.59 0.32
N THR A 175 -0.42 20.03 -0.89
CA THR A 175 -0.29 18.57 -1.08
C THR A 175 1.00 18.07 -0.45
N LEU A 176 2.12 18.75 -0.69
CA LEU A 176 3.43 18.32 -0.17
C LEU A 176 3.48 18.42 1.37
N ILE A 177 3.02 19.53 1.95
CA ILE A 177 2.94 19.70 3.41
C ILE A 177 2.01 18.66 4.02
N GLY A 178 0.83 18.44 3.43
CA GLY A 178 -0.12 17.43 3.89
C GLY A 178 0.47 16.03 3.83
N THR A 179 1.16 15.70 2.74
CA THR A 179 1.84 14.40 2.56
C THR A 179 2.93 14.19 3.61
N LEU A 180 3.80 15.19 3.81
CA LEU A 180 4.85 15.13 4.81
C LEU A 180 4.27 15.04 6.23
N GLY A 181 3.18 15.74 6.52
CA GLY A 181 2.48 15.66 7.79
C GLY A 181 1.90 14.28 8.08
N VAL A 182 1.24 13.67 7.09
CA VAL A 182 0.68 12.30 7.19
C VAL A 182 1.79 11.27 7.41
N TYR A 183 2.94 11.43 6.76
CA TYR A 183 4.04 10.48 6.81
C TYR A 183 5.16 10.84 7.80
N ALA A 184 5.02 11.89 8.61
CA ALA A 184 6.05 12.32 9.56
C ALA A 184 6.43 11.22 10.57
N GLY A 185 5.46 10.38 10.96
CA GLY A 185 5.64 9.30 11.93
C GLY A 185 6.08 7.95 11.35
N VAL A 186 6.12 7.79 10.02
CA VAL A 186 6.38 6.48 9.36
C VAL A 186 7.79 5.93 9.64
N ASN A 187 8.72 6.77 10.09
CA ASN A 187 10.09 6.31 10.40
C ASN A 187 10.26 5.82 11.85
N GLN A 188 9.21 5.74 12.66
CA GLN A 188 9.28 5.39 14.08
C GLN A 188 8.64 4.02 14.37
N SER A 189 9.45 2.99 14.63
CA SER A 189 8.94 1.73 15.19
C SER A 189 8.55 1.98 16.64
N ASN A 190 7.26 2.02 16.92
CA ASN A 190 6.74 2.39 18.24
C ASN A 190 5.98 1.21 18.86
N VAL A 191 6.41 0.81 20.05
CA VAL A 191 5.60 0.02 20.98
C VAL A 191 4.83 1.05 21.81
N THR A 192 3.52 1.18 21.59
CA THR A 192 2.72 2.15 22.35
C THR A 192 2.71 1.71 23.83
N PRO A 193 3.01 2.58 24.81
CA PRO A 193 2.88 2.21 26.22
C PRO A 193 1.43 1.82 26.51
N GLY A 194 1.18 0.52 26.70
CA GLY A 194 -0.14 0.02 27.07
C GLY A 194 -0.48 0.34 28.51
N THR A 195 -1.77 0.39 28.83
CA THR A 195 -2.24 0.35 30.21
C THR A 195 -1.83 -0.99 30.85
N PRO A 196 -1.36 -1.03 32.11
CA PRO A 196 -1.02 -2.29 32.78
C PRO A 196 -2.15 -3.31 32.68
N GLY A 197 -1.85 -4.50 32.15
CA GLY A 197 -2.81 -5.61 32.00
C GLY A 197 -3.58 -5.65 30.67
N GLN A 198 -3.33 -4.74 29.72
CA GLN A 198 -3.89 -4.79 28.37
C GLN A 198 -2.83 -5.21 27.34
N PRO A 199 -3.21 -5.94 26.28
CA PRO A 199 -2.32 -6.22 25.16
C PRO A 199 -1.83 -4.92 24.50
N VAL A 200 -0.57 -4.91 24.10
CA VAL A 200 0.11 -3.77 23.49
C VAL A 200 0.11 -3.91 21.98
N LYS A 201 -0.30 -2.87 21.27
CA LYS A 201 -0.24 -2.85 19.82
C LYS A 201 1.22 -2.72 19.35
N ILE A 202 1.67 -3.63 18.49
CA ILE A 202 2.97 -3.53 17.82
C ILE A 202 2.82 -2.80 16.48
N THR A 203 3.80 -1.97 16.13
CA THR A 203 3.94 -1.38 14.79
C THR A 203 5.40 -1.45 14.38
N PHE A 204 5.70 -2.14 13.28
CA PHE A 204 7.05 -2.24 12.75
C PHE A 204 7.24 -1.34 11.54
N ASN A 205 8.34 -0.59 11.54
CA ASN A 205 8.83 0.08 10.35
C ASN A 205 10.18 -0.54 9.98
N SER A 206 10.26 -1.14 8.79
CA SER A 206 11.46 -1.77 8.26
C SER A 206 12.52 -0.73 7.92
N LYS A 207 13.32 -0.33 8.92
CA LYS A 207 14.44 0.59 8.75
C LYS A 207 15.76 -0.19 8.75
N GLY A 208 16.59 0.07 7.74
CA GLY A 208 17.86 -0.63 7.55
C GLY A 208 17.69 -1.97 6.85
N ASP A 209 18.80 -2.48 6.31
CA ASP A 209 18.83 -3.75 5.59
C ASP A 209 18.76 -4.93 6.59
N PRO A 210 17.90 -5.93 6.35
CA PRO A 210 17.73 -7.08 7.22
C PRO A 210 18.94 -8.01 7.16
N ASN A 211 19.30 -8.64 8.28
CA ASN A 211 20.36 -9.63 8.32
C ASN A 211 19.85 -10.98 7.73
N PRO A 212 20.56 -11.61 6.77
CA PRO A 212 20.15 -12.90 6.21
C PRO A 212 19.97 -14.04 7.23
N ALA A 213 20.62 -13.95 8.40
CA ALA A 213 20.50 -14.96 9.44
C ALA A 213 19.21 -14.86 10.28
N PHE A 214 18.78 -13.64 10.62
CA PHE A 214 17.68 -13.45 11.59
C PHE A 214 16.64 -12.38 11.18
N GLY A 215 16.92 -11.59 10.14
CA GLY A 215 16.15 -10.42 9.74
C GLY A 215 16.52 -9.19 10.56
N TRP A 216 15.51 -8.49 11.09
CA TRP A 216 15.70 -7.43 12.09
C TRP A 216 15.67 -8.00 13.51
N GLU A 217 16.29 -7.32 14.45
CA GLU A 217 16.28 -7.71 15.87
C GLU A 217 14.88 -7.59 16.48
N VAL A 218 14.42 -8.66 17.13
CA VAL A 218 13.14 -8.65 17.86
C VAL A 218 13.32 -7.83 19.13
N THR A 219 12.52 -6.77 19.30
CA THR A 219 12.65 -5.85 20.45
C THR A 219 11.66 -6.14 21.58
N THR A 220 10.63 -6.95 21.33
CA THR A 220 9.63 -7.39 22.31
C THR A 220 10.10 -8.59 23.14
N THR A 221 9.50 -8.79 24.31
CA THR A 221 9.82 -9.92 25.21
C THR A 221 8.61 -10.82 25.41
N SER A 222 8.85 -12.12 25.43
CA SER A 222 7.79 -13.13 25.55
C SER A 222 7.25 -13.15 26.97
N GLY A 223 5.98 -13.49 27.14
CA GLY A 223 5.43 -13.97 28.39
C GLY A 223 5.34 -15.50 28.39
N GLU A 224 4.80 -16.05 29.47
CA GLU A 224 4.58 -17.49 29.58
C GLU A 224 3.59 -18.01 28.52
N ALA A 225 2.58 -17.21 28.17
CA ALA A 225 1.58 -17.56 27.17
C ALA A 225 2.19 -17.71 25.76
N GLU A 226 3.06 -16.77 25.36
CA GLU A 226 3.74 -16.79 24.06
C GLU A 226 4.66 -18.00 23.93
N ILE A 227 5.46 -18.30 24.96
CA ILE A 227 6.37 -19.45 24.98
C ILE A 227 5.58 -20.77 24.91
N ALA A 228 4.47 -20.85 25.65
CA ALA A 228 3.63 -22.04 25.68
C ALA A 228 2.88 -22.25 24.36
N LEU A 229 2.41 -21.19 23.71
CA LEU A 229 1.81 -21.27 22.38
C LEU A 229 2.85 -21.68 21.32
N ALA A 230 4.04 -21.09 21.33
CA ALA A 230 5.12 -21.45 20.41
C ALA A 230 5.50 -22.94 20.54
N SER A 231 5.62 -23.43 21.78
CA SER A 231 5.86 -24.85 22.06
C SER A 231 4.73 -25.75 21.54
N HIS A 232 3.47 -25.34 21.67
CA HIS A 232 2.33 -26.07 21.14
C HIS A 232 2.35 -26.14 19.61
N LEU A 233 2.60 -25.01 18.94
CA LEU A 233 2.70 -24.92 17.48
C LEU A 233 3.80 -25.83 16.95
N ALA A 234 4.97 -25.84 17.58
CA ALA A 234 6.06 -26.76 17.27
C ALA A 234 5.62 -28.23 17.43
N LYS A 235 4.96 -28.56 18.54
CA LYS A 235 4.50 -29.93 18.85
C LYS A 235 3.49 -30.46 17.83
N ILE A 236 2.58 -29.64 17.35
CA ILE A 236 1.57 -30.05 16.36
C ILE A 236 2.11 -30.01 14.91
N GLY A 237 3.37 -29.62 14.71
CA GLY A 237 3.98 -29.53 13.39
C GLY A 237 3.43 -28.40 12.54
N ALA A 238 2.95 -27.32 13.15
CA ALA A 238 2.59 -26.10 12.41
C ALA A 238 3.82 -25.56 11.68
N LYS A 239 3.60 -24.92 10.53
CA LYS A 239 4.67 -24.30 9.74
C LYS A 239 4.37 -22.84 9.44
N GLU A 240 5.37 -22.00 9.63
CA GLU A 240 5.36 -20.60 9.19
C GLU A 240 6.33 -20.44 8.02
N TYR A 241 5.79 -20.26 6.82
CA TYR A 241 6.57 -19.92 5.64
C TYR A 241 6.87 -18.44 5.69
N SER A 242 8.14 -18.13 5.89
CA SER A 242 8.61 -16.81 6.23
C SER A 242 9.83 -16.45 5.41
N ALA A 243 10.15 -15.17 5.48
CA ALA A 243 11.17 -14.54 4.73
C ALA A 243 12.05 -13.63 5.62
N TYR A 244 13.38 -13.82 5.70
CA TYR A 244 14.24 -12.96 6.55
C TYR A 244 14.11 -11.44 6.29
N TRP A 245 13.80 -11.06 5.06
CA TRP A 245 13.72 -9.70 4.54
C TRP A 245 12.28 -9.16 4.52
N CYS A 246 11.31 -9.97 4.96
CA CYS A 246 9.89 -9.64 4.95
C CYS A 246 9.50 -8.87 6.23
N PRO A 247 9.03 -7.62 6.12
CA PRO A 247 8.64 -6.82 7.28
C PRO A 247 7.48 -7.42 8.07
N HIS A 248 6.48 -7.98 7.38
CA HIS A 248 5.34 -8.63 8.02
C HIS A 248 5.74 -9.90 8.80
N CYS A 249 6.74 -10.62 8.31
CA CYS A 249 7.29 -11.76 9.00
C CYS A 249 7.97 -11.30 10.29
N HIS A 250 8.71 -10.18 10.25
CA HIS A 250 9.26 -9.59 11.47
C HIS A 250 8.19 -9.11 12.46
N GLU A 251 7.07 -8.56 11.99
CA GLU A 251 5.92 -8.26 12.87
C GLU A 251 5.38 -9.51 13.56
N GLN A 252 5.27 -10.64 12.85
CA GLN A 252 4.89 -11.92 13.44
C GLN A 252 5.84 -12.34 14.57
N LYS A 253 7.16 -12.21 14.35
CA LYS A 253 8.17 -12.46 15.39
C LYS A 253 7.99 -11.59 16.62
N MET A 254 7.68 -10.30 16.42
CA MET A 254 7.46 -9.38 17.52
C MET A 254 6.20 -9.69 18.34
N LEU A 255 5.19 -10.36 17.76
CA LEU A 255 4.03 -10.84 18.52
C LEU A 255 4.43 -11.94 19.52
N PHE A 256 5.35 -12.83 19.13
CA PHE A 256 5.87 -13.88 20.02
C PHE A 256 6.87 -13.34 21.04
N GLY A 257 7.76 -12.43 20.63
CA GLY A 257 8.85 -11.95 21.46
C GLY A 257 10.08 -12.86 21.43
N LYS A 258 11.21 -12.37 21.95
CA LYS A 258 12.54 -12.99 21.80
C LYS A 258 12.59 -14.49 22.13
N GLU A 259 12.13 -14.87 23.31
CA GLU A 259 12.22 -16.22 23.86
C GLU A 259 11.32 -17.23 23.12
N ALA A 260 10.08 -16.87 22.82
CA ALA A 260 9.18 -17.71 22.04
C ALA A 260 9.61 -17.82 20.58
N GLU A 261 10.19 -16.76 20.01
CA GLU A 261 10.72 -16.73 18.66
C GLU A 261 11.92 -17.66 18.45
N GLU A 262 12.68 -18.00 19.50
CA GLU A 262 13.72 -19.04 19.40
C GLU A 262 13.10 -20.42 19.09
N ILE A 263 11.95 -20.73 19.69
CA ILE A 263 11.20 -21.97 19.43
C ILE A 263 10.63 -21.94 18.01
N ILE A 264 10.02 -20.81 17.61
CA ILE A 264 9.45 -20.63 16.28
C ILE A 264 10.53 -20.79 15.21
N ASN A 265 11.66 -20.07 15.31
CA ASN A 265 12.75 -20.15 14.33
C ASN A 265 13.32 -21.56 14.17
N LYS A 266 13.34 -22.34 15.24
CA LYS A 266 13.93 -23.68 15.23
C LYS A 266 13.00 -24.73 14.63
N ASP A 267 11.73 -24.76 15.06
CA ASP A 267 10.86 -25.92 14.83
C ASP A 267 9.66 -25.62 13.91
N VAL A 268 9.27 -24.35 13.79
CA VAL A 268 8.05 -23.92 13.09
C VAL A 268 8.38 -23.20 11.77
N LYS A 269 9.39 -22.33 11.77
CA LYS A 269 9.74 -21.49 10.63
C LYS A 269 10.32 -22.31 9.47
N VAL A 270 9.88 -21.97 8.25
CA VAL A 270 10.47 -22.38 6.98
C VAL A 270 10.98 -21.12 6.29
N GLU A 271 12.31 -21.01 6.11
CA GLU A 271 12.94 -19.86 5.45
C GLU A 271 12.84 -20.01 3.92
N CYS A 272 12.17 -19.06 3.27
CA CYS A 272 11.86 -19.12 1.84
C CYS A 272 12.77 -18.25 0.95
N ALA A 273 13.63 -17.37 1.49
CA ALA A 273 14.63 -16.71 0.63
C ALA A 273 15.81 -17.62 0.36
N PRO A 274 16.32 -17.65 -0.89
CA PRO A 274 17.58 -18.30 -1.21
C PRO A 274 18.78 -17.81 -0.39
N GLU A 275 18.82 -16.52 -0.05
CA GLU A 275 19.92 -15.91 0.71
C GLU A 275 19.77 -16.06 2.24
N GLY A 276 18.61 -16.55 2.71
CA GLY A 276 18.35 -16.73 4.12
C GLY A 276 19.13 -17.90 4.72
N LEU A 277 19.40 -17.83 6.02
CA LEU A 277 20.02 -18.94 6.75
C LEU A 277 19.15 -20.20 6.69
N ASN A 278 19.74 -21.31 6.27
CA ASN A 278 19.07 -22.61 6.12
C ASN A 278 17.82 -22.54 5.22
N ALA A 279 17.93 -21.80 4.11
CA ALA A 279 16.88 -21.65 3.12
C ALA A 279 16.31 -22.99 2.62
N GLN A 280 14.98 -23.08 2.57
CA GLN A 280 14.20 -24.23 2.10
C GLN A 280 13.29 -23.81 0.94
N THR A 281 13.86 -23.14 -0.06
CA THR A 281 13.15 -22.54 -1.20
C THR A 281 12.26 -23.52 -1.95
N GLU A 282 12.73 -24.75 -2.19
CA GLU A 282 11.96 -25.79 -2.90
C GLU A 282 10.75 -26.28 -2.09
N LEU A 283 10.83 -26.28 -0.76
CA LEU A 283 9.69 -26.60 0.09
C LEU A 283 8.61 -25.51 -0.03
N CYS A 284 9.00 -24.25 -0.05
CA CYS A 284 8.07 -23.12 -0.22
C CYS A 284 7.39 -23.14 -1.60
N LYS A 285 8.13 -23.46 -2.67
CA LYS A 285 7.57 -23.62 -4.02
C LYS A 285 6.59 -24.79 -4.08
N SER A 286 6.96 -25.93 -3.49
CA SER A 286 6.12 -27.14 -3.46
C SER A 286 4.83 -26.93 -2.66
N ALA A 287 4.91 -26.15 -1.59
CA ALA A 287 3.76 -25.74 -0.78
C ALA A 287 2.91 -24.63 -1.45
N LYS A 288 3.31 -24.13 -2.63
CA LYS A 288 2.61 -23.07 -3.39
C LYS A 288 2.39 -21.81 -2.56
N ILE A 289 3.42 -21.37 -1.85
CA ILE A 289 3.35 -20.15 -1.04
C ILE A 289 3.36 -18.92 -1.96
N GLU A 290 2.30 -18.14 -1.92
CA GLU A 290 2.11 -16.94 -2.77
C GLU A 290 2.55 -15.65 -2.09
N GLY A 291 2.73 -15.65 -0.76
CA GLY A 291 3.11 -14.49 0.04
C GLY A 291 3.64 -14.85 1.43
N PHE A 292 4.21 -13.87 2.14
CA PHE A 292 4.81 -14.07 3.46
C PHE A 292 4.32 -13.06 4.50
N PRO A 293 4.19 -13.45 5.79
CA PRO A 293 4.27 -14.83 6.25
C PRO A 293 3.02 -15.62 5.81
N THR A 294 3.15 -16.93 5.67
CA THR A 294 2.01 -17.83 5.48
C THR A 294 2.08 -18.95 6.50
N TRP A 295 1.02 -19.14 7.27
CA TRP A 295 0.92 -20.20 8.27
C TRP A 295 0.18 -21.41 7.70
N ILE A 296 0.72 -22.60 7.88
CA ILE A 296 0.01 -23.86 7.68
C ILE A 296 -0.18 -24.52 9.05
N VAL A 297 -1.43 -24.56 9.51
CA VAL A 297 -1.81 -25.13 10.80
C VAL A 297 -2.92 -26.14 10.55
N ASN A 298 -2.74 -27.38 11.02
CA ASN A 298 -3.71 -28.47 10.83
C ASN A 298 -4.15 -28.65 9.36
N GLY A 299 -3.21 -28.47 8.41
CA GLY A 299 -3.46 -28.61 6.97
C GLY A 299 -4.19 -27.44 6.31
N LYS A 300 -4.55 -26.38 7.05
CA LYS A 300 -5.16 -25.16 6.51
C LYS A 300 -4.11 -24.05 6.40
N SER A 301 -4.20 -23.28 5.31
CA SER A 301 -3.34 -22.14 5.04
C SER A 301 -3.97 -20.83 5.53
N TYR A 302 -3.15 -19.96 6.12
CA TYR A 302 -3.51 -18.64 6.63
C TYR A 302 -2.47 -17.63 6.17
N SER A 303 -2.85 -16.74 5.24
CA SER A 303 -1.95 -15.72 4.67
C SER A 303 -1.82 -14.50 5.59
N GLY A 304 -0.62 -13.93 5.65
CA GLY A 304 -0.30 -12.72 6.38
C GLY A 304 -0.07 -12.94 7.88
N VAL A 305 0.18 -11.83 8.59
CA VAL A 305 0.42 -11.82 10.04
C VAL A 305 -0.84 -12.28 10.77
N GLN A 306 -0.69 -13.24 11.67
CA GLN A 306 -1.74 -13.77 12.53
C GLN A 306 -1.55 -13.31 13.97
N ASN A 307 -2.58 -12.72 14.57
CA ASN A 307 -2.59 -12.47 16.01
C ASN A 307 -2.52 -13.80 16.79
N LEU A 308 -1.81 -13.81 17.92
CA LEU A 308 -1.60 -15.04 18.70
C LEU A 308 -2.89 -15.69 19.18
N GLU A 309 -3.93 -14.89 19.44
CA GLU A 309 -5.27 -15.38 19.76
C GLU A 309 -5.86 -16.25 18.63
N GLU A 310 -5.68 -15.83 17.37
CA GLU A 310 -6.17 -16.60 16.23
C GLU A 310 -5.32 -17.86 16.01
N LEU A 311 -3.99 -17.77 16.14
CA LEU A 311 -3.12 -18.94 16.10
C LEU A 311 -3.46 -19.96 17.19
N ALA A 312 -3.74 -19.50 18.42
CA ALA A 312 -4.19 -20.35 19.52
C ALA A 312 -5.50 -21.05 19.19
N LYS A 313 -6.46 -20.32 18.61
CA LYS A 313 -7.76 -20.87 18.21
C LYS A 313 -7.63 -21.91 17.09
N VAL A 314 -6.93 -21.62 16.00
CA VAL A 314 -6.84 -22.53 14.83
C VAL A 314 -5.94 -23.74 15.08
N SER A 315 -4.99 -23.62 16.01
CA SER A 315 -4.12 -24.73 16.46
C SER A 315 -4.77 -25.62 17.51
N GLY A 316 -5.95 -25.27 18.04
CA GLY A 316 -6.60 -25.99 19.13
C GLY A 316 -5.86 -25.86 20.48
N TYR A 317 -5.12 -24.77 20.68
CA TYR A 317 -4.40 -24.51 21.92
C TYR A 317 -5.37 -24.20 23.07
N THR A 318 -5.20 -24.93 24.19
CA THR A 318 -6.04 -24.85 25.39
C THR A 318 -5.34 -24.22 26.60
N GLY A 319 -4.10 -23.74 26.44
CA GLY A 319 -3.36 -23.09 27.52
C GLY A 319 -3.72 -21.61 27.70
N SER A 320 -2.90 -20.89 28.48
CA SER A 320 -3.10 -19.47 28.78
C SER A 320 -3.02 -18.62 27.52
N ARG A 321 -3.99 -17.72 27.33
CA ARG A 321 -4.05 -16.78 26.19
C ARG A 321 -3.81 -15.33 26.58
N ASN A 322 -3.11 -15.13 27.70
CA ASN A 322 -2.75 -13.80 28.19
C ASN A 322 -1.58 -13.22 27.37
N PHE A 323 -1.78 -13.05 26.07
CA PHE A 323 -0.77 -12.54 25.15
C PHE A 323 -0.55 -11.04 25.35
N LYS A 324 0.72 -10.64 25.36
CA LYS A 324 1.20 -9.28 25.58
C LYS A 324 0.99 -8.38 24.38
N TYR A 325 0.92 -8.93 23.16
CA TYR A 325 0.99 -8.14 21.93
C TYR A 325 -0.12 -8.47 20.94
N PHE A 326 -0.53 -7.47 20.17
CA PHE A 326 -1.42 -7.65 19.03
C PHE A 326 -1.07 -6.68 17.89
N LYS A 327 -1.58 -6.97 16.70
CA LYS A 327 -1.48 -6.13 15.51
C LYS A 327 -2.86 -5.68 15.03
#